data_AF-A0A2P4ZH91-F1
#
_entry.id   AF-A0A2P4ZH91-F1
#
_cell.length_a   1.000
_cell.length_b   1.000
_cell.length_c   1.000
_cell.angle_alpha   90.00
_cell.angle_beta   90.00
_cell.angle_gamma   90.00
#
_symmetry.space_group_name_H-M   'P 1'
#
loop_
_entity.id
_entity.type
_entity.pdbx_description
1 polymer ?
#
loop_
_entity_poly.entity_id
_entity_poly.type
_entity_poly.pdbx_seq_one_letter_code
_entity_poly.pdbx_strand_id
1 'polypeptide(L)'
;MSLRLATRRLALPSQSPSASLLTLGKTASQGNTGVVVQRRNKWSINMFKGWGKSGAKDSGDKGQDPVASELDDPKKRQQFLQRNMRGGVEDNIFQDEIEAAKPASETPAASASEERTKESLAMVVDPDARSRIRWQRKKVIQLVRRNGEVTREERIKMTERELLHKSEFMPTSVKKLVMLARQIAGKPVDEAIQQMQWSKKKFAAEVKYHLEEARDMAVVQRGMGLGKVNGDLLDKPRKVQTKDGKWIEIADPTRLYVAQSWVGRGPWRGKELDYKGRGRMGIIQHPSTSKLSQANIVPLNQMIQ
;
A
#
# COMPACT_ATOMS: atom_id res chain seq x y z
N MET A 1 -10.82 -50.60 -28.85
CA MET A 1 -11.72 -49.53 -28.35
C MET A 1 -12.98 -50.18 -27.78
N SER A 2 -13.54 -49.61 -26.72
CA SER A 2 -14.70 -50.08 -25.90
C SER A 2 -14.31 -51.06 -24.77
N LEU A 3 -14.10 -50.58 -23.54
CA LEU A 3 -15.03 -50.08 -22.50
C LEU A 3 -15.40 -51.21 -21.51
N ARG A 4 -14.62 -51.30 -20.42
CA ARG A 4 -14.97 -52.09 -19.24
C ARG A 4 -15.99 -51.29 -18.41
N LEU A 5 -17.24 -51.74 -18.38
CA LEU A 5 -18.26 -51.24 -17.47
C LEU A 5 -18.21 -52.04 -16.16
N ALA A 6 -17.94 -51.35 -15.05
CA ALA A 6 -18.03 -51.93 -13.71
C ALA A 6 -19.47 -51.88 -13.21
N THR A 7 -19.91 -52.98 -12.62
CA THR A 7 -21.25 -53.27 -12.11
C THR A 7 -21.58 -52.43 -10.87
N ARG A 8 -22.76 -51.80 -10.85
CA ARG A 8 -23.34 -51.17 -9.66
C ARG A 8 -23.88 -52.25 -8.73
N ARG A 9 -23.42 -52.31 -7.48
CA ARG A 9 -24.14 -52.97 -6.38
C ARG A 9 -25.06 -51.94 -5.71
N LEU A 10 -26.36 -52.22 -5.76
CA LEU A 10 -27.40 -51.55 -4.99
C LEU A 10 -27.51 -52.25 -3.62
N ALA A 11 -27.42 -51.49 -2.54
CA ALA A 11 -27.76 -51.95 -1.20
C ALA A 11 -28.90 -51.07 -0.67
N LEU A 12 -30.02 -51.70 -0.33
CA LEU A 12 -31.14 -51.11 0.41
C LEU A 12 -30.82 -51.09 1.91
N PRO A 13 -31.22 -50.05 2.66
CA PRO A 13 -31.41 -50.17 4.10
C PRO A 13 -32.89 -50.29 4.49
N SER A 14 -33.14 -51.28 5.35
CA SER A 14 -34.38 -51.58 6.06
C SER A 14 -34.75 -50.51 7.09
N GLN A 15 -36.06 -50.36 7.34
CA GLN A 15 -36.63 -49.38 8.27
C GLN A 15 -36.73 -49.89 9.73
N SER A 16 -36.33 -49.02 10.67
CA SER A 16 -36.98 -48.68 11.97
C SER A 16 -36.98 -49.70 13.15
N PRO A 17 -37.28 -49.31 14.44
CA PRO A 17 -37.59 -47.98 15.01
C PRO A 17 -36.89 -47.61 16.38
N SER A 18 -37.03 -46.34 16.78
CA SER A 18 -37.14 -45.76 18.14
C SER A 18 -36.07 -45.95 19.23
N ALA A 19 -35.43 -44.84 19.65
CA ALA A 19 -35.20 -44.50 21.06
C ALA A 19 -34.80 -43.02 21.22
N SER A 20 -35.63 -42.28 21.95
CA SER A 20 -35.37 -40.93 22.47
C SER A 20 -34.25 -40.97 23.52
N LEU A 21 -33.40 -39.92 23.60
CA LEU A 21 -33.01 -39.20 24.83
C LEU A 21 -31.74 -38.33 24.67
N LEU A 22 -31.83 -37.11 25.23
CA LEU A 22 -30.79 -36.18 25.68
C LEU A 22 -30.09 -35.26 24.65
N THR A 23 -30.64 -34.05 24.54
CA THR A 23 -29.97 -32.85 24.03
C THR A 23 -29.02 -32.27 25.07
N LEU A 24 -27.70 -32.40 24.86
CA LEU A 24 -26.69 -31.63 25.59
C LEU A 24 -26.36 -30.38 24.78
N GLY A 25 -26.67 -29.21 25.34
CA GLY A 25 -26.41 -27.91 24.74
C GLY A 25 -24.92 -27.68 24.49
N LYS A 26 -24.54 -27.58 23.21
CA LYS A 26 -23.26 -27.00 22.80
C LYS A 26 -23.51 -25.54 22.45
N THR A 27 -22.98 -24.65 23.29
CA THR A 27 -22.74 -23.25 22.98
C THR A 27 -21.74 -23.14 21.84
N ALA A 28 -22.24 -23.23 20.61
CA ALA A 28 -21.49 -22.82 19.43
C ALA A 28 -21.54 -21.30 19.36
N SER A 29 -20.45 -20.63 19.74
CA SER A 29 -20.21 -19.26 19.31
C SER A 29 -20.06 -19.28 17.78
N GLN A 30 -21.18 -19.13 17.08
CA GLN A 30 -21.17 -18.81 15.67
C GLN A 30 -20.53 -17.43 15.55
N GLY A 31 -19.22 -17.41 15.28
CA GLY A 31 -18.57 -16.26 14.68
C GLY A 31 -19.28 -16.00 13.36
N ASN A 32 -20.25 -15.08 13.40
CA ASN A 32 -20.99 -14.62 12.25
C ASN A 32 -19.99 -13.97 11.28
N THR A 33 -19.44 -14.77 10.36
CA THR A 33 -18.74 -14.25 9.19
C THR A 33 -19.79 -13.80 8.20
N GLY A 34 -20.59 -12.81 8.63
CA GLY A 34 -21.52 -12.12 7.77
C GLY A 34 -20.72 -11.56 6.61
N VAL A 35 -21.05 -12.00 5.40
CA VAL A 35 -20.58 -11.34 4.19
C VAL A 35 -21.12 -9.92 4.27
N VAL A 36 -20.24 -8.97 4.59
CA VAL A 36 -20.60 -7.54 4.53
C VAL A 36 -20.75 -7.23 3.05
N VAL A 37 -21.98 -7.35 2.57
CA VAL A 37 -22.34 -7.06 1.18
C VAL A 37 -22.17 -5.56 0.98
N GLN A 38 -21.26 -5.21 0.07
CA GLN A 38 -20.96 -3.84 -0.30
C GLN A 38 -22.18 -3.19 -0.94
N ARG A 39 -22.91 -2.31 -0.23
CA ARG A 39 -23.77 -1.31 -0.87
C ARG A 39 -22.87 -0.22 -1.44
N ARG A 40 -22.44 -0.38 -2.69
CA ARG A 40 -21.73 0.69 -3.42
C ARG A 40 -22.74 1.74 -3.83
N ASN A 41 -22.87 2.79 -3.04
CA ASN A 41 -23.59 3.97 -3.49
C ASN A 41 -22.72 4.64 -4.56
N LYS A 42 -23.21 4.62 -5.80
CA LYS A 42 -22.50 5.16 -6.96
C LYS A 42 -22.69 6.68 -6.99
N TRP A 43 -21.88 7.39 -6.22
CA TRP A 43 -21.63 8.80 -6.47
C TRP A 43 -20.68 8.93 -7.67
N SER A 44 -21.17 8.54 -8.85
CA SER A 44 -20.49 8.88 -10.09
C SER A 44 -20.83 10.32 -10.40
N ILE A 45 -19.87 11.22 -10.17
CA ILE A 45 -19.89 12.53 -10.81
C ILE A 45 -19.77 12.24 -12.31
N ASN A 46 -20.91 12.22 -13.01
CA ASN A 46 -20.93 12.36 -14.46
C ASN A 46 -20.44 13.77 -14.78
N MET A 47 -19.12 13.98 -14.72
CA MET A 47 -18.41 15.25 -14.96
C MET A 47 -18.74 15.87 -16.34
N PHE A 48 -19.36 15.11 -17.24
CA PHE A 48 -19.75 15.56 -18.58
C PHE A 48 -21.26 15.55 -18.86
N LYS A 49 -22.13 15.25 -17.88
CA LYS A 49 -23.59 15.17 -18.13
C LYS A 49 -24.52 15.67 -17.02
N GLY A 50 -24.02 16.33 -15.98
CA GLY A 50 -24.89 16.74 -14.86
C GLY A 50 -24.47 17.93 -13.99
N TRP A 51 -23.33 18.57 -14.22
CA TRP A 51 -22.86 19.70 -13.40
C TRP A 51 -23.50 21.05 -13.79
N GLY A 52 -24.80 21.10 -14.10
CA GLY A 52 -25.41 22.36 -14.53
C GLY A 52 -26.85 22.36 -15.02
N LYS A 53 -27.60 21.26 -14.82
CA LYS A 53 -29.05 21.25 -15.02
C LYS A 53 -29.76 20.78 -13.77
N SER A 54 -29.74 21.61 -12.72
CA SER A 54 -30.88 21.65 -11.79
C SER A 54 -31.96 22.49 -12.46
N GLY A 55 -32.74 21.86 -13.34
CA GLY A 55 -33.93 22.51 -13.89
C GLY A 55 -34.88 22.81 -12.74
N ALA A 56 -35.15 24.09 -12.50
CA ALA A 56 -36.15 24.58 -11.56
C ALA A 56 -37.57 24.25 -12.07
N LYS A 57 -37.92 22.96 -12.14
CA LYS A 57 -39.28 22.48 -12.40
C LYS A 57 -39.47 20.99 -12.09
N ASP A 58 -38.95 20.55 -10.95
CA ASP A 58 -39.32 19.25 -10.35
C ASP A 58 -39.18 19.36 -8.81
N SER A 59 -39.95 20.27 -8.21
CA SER A 59 -40.18 20.33 -6.77
C SER A 59 -41.30 19.36 -6.39
N GLY A 60 -41.04 18.07 -6.61
CA GLY A 60 -41.98 16.99 -6.36
C GLY A 60 -41.23 15.70 -6.09
N ASP A 61 -40.93 15.48 -4.82
CA ASP A 61 -40.79 14.16 -4.19
C ASP A 61 -40.21 13.04 -5.06
N LYS A 62 -38.93 13.15 -5.42
CA LYS A 62 -38.13 11.99 -5.86
C LYS A 62 -36.78 12.00 -5.18
N GLY A 63 -36.74 11.28 -4.06
CA GLY A 63 -35.54 10.68 -3.48
C GLY A 63 -34.41 11.66 -3.24
N GLN A 64 -34.48 12.40 -2.14
CA GLN A 64 -33.26 12.90 -1.50
C GLN A 64 -32.27 11.73 -1.42
N ASP A 65 -31.06 11.90 -1.96
CA ASP A 65 -30.00 10.93 -1.79
C ASP A 65 -29.85 10.69 -0.26
N PRO A 66 -30.20 9.50 0.26
CA PRO A 66 -30.38 9.29 1.70
C PRO A 66 -29.09 9.55 2.49
N VAL A 67 -27.94 9.51 1.80
CA VAL A 67 -26.62 9.73 2.35
C VAL A 67 -26.35 11.22 2.63
N ALA A 68 -26.83 12.13 1.79
CA ALA A 68 -26.62 13.57 1.98
C ALA A 68 -27.44 14.10 3.15
N SER A 69 -28.70 13.65 3.27
CA SER A 69 -29.54 13.94 4.45
C SER A 69 -29.00 13.27 5.72
N GLU A 70 -28.44 12.06 5.61
CA GLU A 70 -27.78 11.36 6.73
C GLU A 70 -26.54 12.09 7.30
N LEU A 71 -25.83 12.89 6.50
CA LEU A 71 -24.63 13.65 6.92
C LEU A 71 -24.97 14.98 7.61
N ASP A 72 -26.15 15.54 7.32
CA ASP A 72 -26.64 16.82 7.86
C ASP A 72 -27.56 16.65 9.08
N ASP A 73 -27.98 15.42 9.40
CA ASP A 73 -28.83 15.11 10.56
C ASP A 73 -28.10 15.37 11.90
N PRO A 74 -28.49 16.37 12.71
CA PRO A 74 -27.80 16.71 13.95
C PRO A 74 -27.83 15.57 14.98
N LYS A 75 -28.90 14.76 14.99
CA LYS A 75 -29.05 13.60 15.87
C LYS A 75 -28.07 12.47 15.53
N LYS A 76 -27.84 12.21 14.23
CA LYS A 76 -26.88 11.18 13.79
C LYS A 76 -25.44 11.62 14.05
N ARG A 77 -25.15 12.91 13.87
CA ARG A 77 -23.87 13.51 14.27
C ARG A 77 -23.63 13.40 15.78
N GLN A 78 -24.65 13.66 16.61
CA GLN A 78 -24.58 13.46 18.06
C GLN A 78 -24.36 12.00 18.44
N GLN A 79 -25.06 11.06 17.80
CA GLN A 79 -24.84 9.61 18.05
C GLN A 79 -23.46 9.15 17.61
N PHE A 80 -22.93 9.65 16.49
CA PHE A 80 -21.57 9.39 16.04
C PHE A 80 -20.54 9.96 17.04
N LEU A 81 -20.73 11.21 17.48
CA LEU A 81 -19.93 11.81 18.55
C LEU A 81 -20.00 10.98 19.82
N GLN A 82 -21.18 10.57 20.30
CA GLN A 82 -21.32 9.71 21.49
C GLN A 82 -20.64 8.35 21.32
N ARG A 83 -20.74 7.73 20.13
CA ARG A 83 -20.11 6.44 19.84
C ARG A 83 -18.58 6.54 19.80
N ASN A 84 -18.05 7.61 19.22
CA ASN A 84 -16.62 7.88 19.13
C ASN A 84 -16.04 8.43 20.45
N MET A 85 -16.85 9.12 21.26
CA MET A 85 -16.52 9.59 22.60
C MET A 85 -16.58 8.49 23.67
N ARG A 86 -17.11 7.30 23.35
CA ARG A 86 -17.10 6.14 24.26
C ARG A 86 -15.72 5.45 24.27
N GLY A 87 -14.74 6.23 24.70
CA GLY A 87 -13.47 5.80 25.29
C GLY A 87 -13.21 6.49 26.63
N GLY A 88 -14.22 7.10 27.25
CA GLY A 88 -14.13 7.79 28.53
C GLY A 88 -14.79 6.98 29.64
N VAL A 89 -14.00 6.57 30.63
CA VAL A 89 -14.49 6.23 31.97
C VAL A 89 -15.18 7.49 32.48
N GLU A 90 -16.50 7.44 32.55
CA GLU A 90 -17.33 8.47 33.14
C GLU A 90 -17.06 8.40 34.65
N ASP A 91 -16.46 9.46 35.21
CA ASP A 91 -16.11 9.71 36.63
C ASP A 91 -14.60 9.91 36.91
N ASN A 92 -13.96 10.92 36.30
CA ASN A 92 -12.68 11.43 36.78
C ASN A 92 -12.83 12.86 37.33
N ILE A 93 -12.38 13.01 38.57
CA ILE A 93 -12.42 14.18 39.48
C ILE A 93 -11.93 15.54 38.91
N PHE A 94 -11.27 15.56 37.75
CA PHE A 94 -10.63 16.77 37.20
C PHE A 94 -11.35 17.36 35.97
N GLN A 95 -12.59 16.95 35.71
CA GLN A 95 -13.36 17.39 34.55
C GLN A 95 -13.63 18.91 34.56
N ASP A 96 -13.95 19.48 35.72
CA ASP A 96 -14.27 20.91 35.87
C ASP A 96 -13.04 21.82 35.68
N GLU A 97 -11.83 21.30 35.90
CA GLU A 97 -10.57 22.05 35.75
C GLU A 97 -10.12 22.13 34.28
N ILE A 98 -10.49 21.14 33.47
CA ILE A 98 -10.23 21.10 32.01
C ILE A 98 -11.16 22.05 31.25
N GLU A 99 -12.41 22.21 31.72
CA GLU A 99 -13.36 23.16 31.12
C GLU A 99 -13.04 24.62 31.47
N ALA A 100 -12.50 24.88 32.67
CA ALA A 100 -12.06 26.21 33.08
C ALA A 100 -10.77 26.69 32.35
N ALA A 101 -9.96 25.77 31.82
CA ALA A 101 -8.66 26.07 31.20
C ALA A 101 -8.69 26.34 29.67
N LYS A 102 -9.84 26.66 29.08
CA LYS A 102 -9.92 27.07 27.65
C LYS A 102 -10.05 28.59 27.47
N PRO A 103 -8.94 29.36 27.43
CA PRO A 103 -8.90 30.55 26.59
C PRO A 103 -8.62 30.14 25.13
N ALA A 104 -9.28 30.83 24.21
CA ALA A 104 -9.15 30.63 22.77
C ALA A 104 -7.72 30.91 22.29
N SER A 105 -6.93 29.85 22.12
CA SER A 105 -5.73 29.87 21.30
C SER A 105 -5.91 28.89 20.15
N GLU A 106 -5.80 29.41 18.93
CA GLU A 106 -5.91 28.72 17.66
C GLU A 106 -4.90 27.56 17.57
N THR A 107 -5.31 26.37 18.00
CA THR A 107 -4.61 25.14 17.61
C THR A 107 -4.89 24.94 16.12
N PRO A 108 -3.88 24.94 15.22
CA PRO A 108 -4.12 24.63 13.82
C PRO A 108 -4.78 23.26 13.77
N ALA A 109 -5.99 23.22 13.20
CA ALA A 109 -6.87 22.07 13.17
C ALA A 109 -6.06 20.81 12.83
N ALA A 110 -5.85 19.96 13.84
CA ALA A 110 -5.26 18.65 13.63
C ALA A 110 -6.12 17.96 12.57
N SER A 111 -5.54 17.72 11.39
CA SER A 111 -6.21 17.08 10.27
C SER A 111 -6.96 15.87 10.80
N ALA A 112 -8.29 15.85 10.62
CA ALA A 112 -9.19 14.83 11.14
C ALA A 112 -8.63 13.43 10.82
N SER A 113 -7.90 12.87 11.78
CA SER A 113 -7.35 11.54 11.64
C SER A 113 -8.52 10.59 11.82
N GLU A 114 -9.07 10.12 10.70
CA GLU A 114 -10.03 9.03 10.71
C GLU A 114 -9.57 8.00 11.73
N GLU A 115 -10.40 7.72 12.74
CA GLU A 115 -10.06 6.72 13.74
C GLU A 115 -9.78 5.41 13.01
N ARG A 116 -8.51 5.01 12.96
CA ARG A 116 -8.03 3.80 12.28
C ARG A 116 -8.41 2.56 13.08
N THR A 117 -9.69 2.44 13.42
CA THR A 117 -10.22 1.25 14.10
C THR A 117 -10.16 0.07 13.13
N LYS A 118 -9.96 -1.11 13.70
CA LYS A 118 -9.94 -2.35 12.92
C LYS A 118 -11.23 -2.53 12.13
N GLU A 119 -12.37 -2.13 12.68
CA GLU A 119 -13.68 -2.22 12.05
C GLU A 119 -13.81 -1.29 10.85
N SER A 120 -13.37 -0.03 10.99
CA SER A 120 -13.34 0.94 9.89
C SER A 120 -12.45 0.47 8.73
N LEU A 121 -11.30 -0.13 9.05
CA LEU A 121 -10.34 -0.59 8.05
C LEU A 121 -10.63 -1.98 7.49
N ALA A 122 -11.45 -2.79 8.17
CA ALA A 122 -11.64 -4.21 7.86
C ALA A 122 -12.00 -4.45 6.39
N MET A 123 -12.85 -3.60 5.81
CA MET A 123 -13.30 -3.72 4.42
C MET A 123 -12.18 -3.48 3.40
N VAL A 124 -11.23 -2.59 3.69
CA VAL A 124 -10.16 -2.20 2.75
C VAL A 124 -8.92 -3.07 2.97
N VAL A 125 -8.56 -3.33 4.23
CA VAL A 125 -7.36 -4.10 4.59
C VAL A 125 -7.57 -5.60 4.37
N ASP A 126 -8.75 -6.13 4.67
CA ASP A 126 -9.09 -7.56 4.62
C ASP A 126 -10.35 -7.84 3.76
N PRO A 127 -10.33 -7.58 2.43
CA PRO A 127 -11.52 -7.74 1.58
C PRO A 127 -11.98 -9.21 1.43
N ASP A 128 -11.06 -10.18 1.51
CA ASP A 128 -11.39 -11.62 1.48
C ASP A 128 -10.68 -12.36 2.63
N ALA A 129 -11.35 -12.42 3.78
CA ALA A 129 -10.85 -13.11 4.95
C ALA A 129 -10.69 -14.64 4.74
N ARG A 130 -11.49 -15.28 3.88
CA ARG A 130 -11.46 -16.74 3.69
C ARG A 130 -10.21 -17.19 2.95
N SER A 131 -9.79 -16.46 1.91
CA SER A 131 -8.52 -16.75 1.24
C SER A 131 -7.33 -16.46 2.14
N ARG A 132 -7.36 -15.35 2.92
CA ARG A 132 -6.32 -15.03 3.90
C ARG A 132 -6.11 -16.16 4.91
N ILE A 133 -7.19 -16.69 5.51
CA ILE A 133 -7.11 -17.79 6.48
C ILE A 133 -6.50 -19.05 5.86
N ARG A 134 -6.90 -19.42 4.63
CA ARG A 134 -6.32 -20.57 3.92
C ARG A 134 -4.83 -20.39 3.64
N TRP A 135 -4.43 -19.19 3.24
CA TRP A 135 -3.04 -18.84 3.01
C TRP A 135 -2.22 -18.86 4.32
N GLN A 136 -2.75 -18.30 5.41
CA GLN A 136 -2.14 -18.35 6.74
C GLN A 136 -1.93 -19.78 7.21
N ARG A 137 -2.96 -20.64 7.10
CA ARG A 137 -2.84 -22.08 7.41
C ARG A 137 -1.73 -22.74 6.59
N LYS A 138 -1.64 -22.46 5.28
CA LYS A 138 -0.56 -22.98 4.43
C LYS A 138 0.81 -22.53 4.91
N LYS A 139 0.97 -21.25 5.29
CA LYS A 139 2.22 -20.70 5.81
C LYS A 139 2.62 -21.29 7.16
N VAL A 140 1.67 -21.47 8.09
CA VAL A 140 1.90 -22.14 9.37
C VAL A 140 2.35 -23.58 9.15
N ILE A 141 1.70 -24.33 8.24
CA ILE A 141 2.13 -25.70 7.91
C ILE A 141 3.56 -25.70 7.33
N GLN A 142 3.90 -24.75 6.45
CA GLN A 142 5.26 -24.62 5.92
C GLN A 142 6.29 -24.32 7.02
N LEU A 143 5.95 -23.44 7.97
CA LEU A 143 6.80 -23.11 9.12
C LEU A 143 7.06 -24.34 9.99
N VAL A 144 6.00 -25.07 10.35
CA VAL A 144 6.08 -26.28 11.16
C VAL A 144 6.92 -27.36 10.46
N ARG A 145 6.73 -27.55 9.14
CA ARG A 145 7.54 -28.50 8.35
C ARG A 145 9.02 -28.16 8.31
N ARG A 146 9.37 -26.88 8.41
CA ARG A 146 10.76 -26.39 8.45
C ARG A 146 11.33 -26.34 9.87
N ASN A 147 10.56 -26.76 10.88
CA ASN A 147 10.97 -26.68 12.29
C ASN A 147 11.44 -25.28 12.73
N GLY A 148 10.91 -24.22 12.10
CA GLY A 148 11.31 -22.84 12.40
C GLY A 148 12.60 -22.36 11.71
N GLU A 149 13.22 -23.13 10.83
CA GLU A 149 14.40 -22.70 10.09
C GLU A 149 14.09 -21.57 9.10
N VAL A 150 14.76 -20.44 9.28
CA VAL A 150 14.61 -19.23 8.47
C VAL A 150 15.56 -19.25 7.28
N THR A 151 15.04 -19.05 6.07
CA THR A 151 15.87 -18.86 4.86
C THR A 151 16.68 -17.57 4.94
N ARG A 152 17.76 -17.48 4.16
CA ARG A 152 18.51 -16.23 4.00
C ARG A 152 17.61 -15.06 3.56
N GLU A 153 16.71 -15.29 2.61
CA GLU A 153 15.79 -14.24 2.11
C GLU A 153 14.81 -13.76 3.18
N GLU A 154 14.27 -14.66 3.99
CA GLU A 154 13.40 -14.31 5.11
C GLU A 154 14.17 -13.53 6.18
N ARG A 155 15.39 -13.95 6.50
CA ARG A 155 16.28 -13.23 7.41
C ARG A 155 16.51 -11.81 6.93
N ILE A 156 16.83 -11.63 5.64
CA ILE A 156 17.01 -10.31 5.01
C ILE A 156 15.77 -9.45 5.17
N LYS A 157 14.59 -9.98 4.81
CA LYS A 157 13.33 -9.22 4.90
C LYS A 157 12.96 -8.85 6.33
N MET A 158 13.41 -9.60 7.33
CA MET A 158 13.20 -9.30 8.75
C MET A 158 14.20 -8.27 9.29
N THR A 159 15.46 -8.34 8.88
CA THR A 159 16.53 -7.49 9.45
C THR A 159 16.77 -6.20 8.68
N GLU A 160 16.56 -6.21 7.37
CA GLU A 160 16.91 -5.12 6.46
C GLU A 160 15.66 -4.34 6.06
N ARG A 161 15.75 -3.01 6.03
CA ARG A 161 14.62 -2.16 5.63
C ARG A 161 14.77 -1.80 4.16
N GLU A 162 13.77 -2.08 3.35
CA GLU A 162 13.71 -1.72 1.93
C GLU A 162 12.47 -0.90 1.59
N LEU A 163 12.61 0.03 0.63
CA LEU A 163 11.53 0.78 0.02
C LEU A 163 11.65 0.65 -1.51
N LEU A 164 10.63 0.06 -2.12
CA LEU A 164 10.44 0.11 -3.57
C LEU A 164 9.59 1.33 -3.90
N HIS A 165 10.18 2.30 -4.59
CA HIS A 165 9.50 3.48 -5.10
C HIS A 165 9.35 3.39 -6.62
N LYS A 166 8.14 3.71 -7.12
CA LYS A 166 7.82 3.73 -8.55
C LYS A 166 7.41 5.14 -8.95
N SER A 167 8.08 5.67 -9.97
CA SER A 167 7.74 6.98 -10.52
C SER A 167 6.46 6.94 -11.35
N GLU A 168 5.95 8.13 -11.62
CA GLU A 168 4.96 8.36 -12.66
C GLU A 168 5.51 8.08 -14.07
N PHE A 169 4.60 8.09 -15.04
CA PHE A 169 4.91 7.85 -16.45
C PHE A 169 5.45 9.11 -17.12
N MET A 170 6.76 9.10 -17.39
CA MET A 170 7.48 10.20 -18.03
C MET A 170 7.39 10.14 -19.56
N PRO A 171 7.37 11.30 -20.24
CA PRO A 171 7.44 11.48 -21.70
C PRO A 171 8.69 10.97 -22.45
N THR A 172 9.33 9.88 -22.03
CA THR A 172 10.63 9.46 -22.54
C THR A 172 10.67 8.01 -22.97
N SER A 173 11.79 7.61 -23.58
CA SER A 173 12.05 6.24 -23.97
C SER A 173 12.89 5.52 -22.92
N VAL A 174 12.74 4.19 -22.86
CA VAL A 174 13.47 3.37 -21.88
C VAL A 174 14.97 3.58 -22.04
N LYS A 175 15.47 3.56 -23.28
CA LYS A 175 16.90 3.73 -23.57
C LYS A 175 17.47 5.06 -23.05
N LYS A 176 16.71 6.16 -23.17
CA LYS A 176 17.14 7.48 -22.69
C LYS A 176 17.18 7.53 -21.17
N LEU A 177 16.17 6.98 -20.51
CA LEU A 177 16.07 7.00 -19.04
C LEU A 177 17.02 6.00 -18.36
N VAL A 178 17.33 4.88 -19.02
CA VAL A 178 18.29 3.87 -18.54
C VAL A 178 19.67 4.47 -18.30
N MET A 179 20.09 5.46 -19.09
CA MET A 179 21.37 6.14 -18.88
C MET A 179 21.43 6.85 -17.52
N LEU A 180 20.35 7.51 -17.13
CA LEU A 180 20.25 8.18 -15.83
C LEU A 180 20.10 7.19 -14.67
N ALA A 181 19.32 6.12 -14.86
CA ALA A 181 19.17 5.07 -13.84
C ALA A 181 20.53 4.43 -13.51
N ARG A 182 21.27 3.98 -14.53
CA ARG A 182 22.61 3.40 -14.34
C ARG A 182 23.58 4.36 -13.64
N GLN A 183 23.48 5.66 -13.90
CA GLN A 183 24.37 6.66 -13.31
C GLN A 183 24.18 6.83 -11.79
N ILE A 184 22.98 6.59 -11.27
CA ILE A 184 22.68 6.76 -9.84
C ILE A 184 22.70 5.45 -9.04
N ALA A 185 22.74 4.30 -9.70
CA ALA A 185 22.80 3.01 -9.03
C ALA A 185 24.04 2.92 -8.14
N GLY A 186 23.87 2.42 -6.90
CA GLY A 186 24.94 2.26 -5.92
C GLY A 186 25.37 3.55 -5.18
N LYS A 187 24.88 4.73 -5.58
CA LYS A 187 25.21 5.99 -4.91
C LYS A 187 24.33 6.24 -3.68
N PRO A 188 24.82 6.95 -2.66
CA PRO A 188 23.95 7.44 -1.59
C PRO A 188 22.92 8.41 -2.17
N VAL A 189 21.73 8.46 -1.54
CA VAL A 189 20.59 9.22 -2.09
C VAL A 189 20.93 10.70 -2.27
N ASP A 190 21.68 11.29 -1.33
CA ASP A 190 22.09 12.70 -1.41
C ASP A 190 23.01 12.99 -2.61
N GLU A 191 24.00 12.12 -2.87
CA GLU A 191 24.88 12.26 -4.03
C GLU A 191 24.12 12.03 -5.34
N ALA A 192 23.13 11.13 -5.34
CA ALA A 192 22.28 10.91 -6.50
C ALA A 192 21.42 12.15 -6.79
N ILE A 193 20.83 12.78 -5.78
CA ILE A 193 20.08 14.05 -5.90
C ILE A 193 20.99 15.14 -6.47
N GLN A 194 22.20 15.30 -5.90
CA GLN A 194 23.17 16.28 -6.38
C GLN A 194 23.57 16.02 -7.84
N GLN A 195 23.78 14.76 -8.23
CA GLN A 195 24.07 14.44 -9.64
C GLN A 195 22.91 14.79 -10.56
N MET A 196 21.67 14.50 -10.17
CA MET A 196 20.51 14.83 -11.00
C MET A 196 20.28 16.34 -11.09
N GLN A 197 20.61 17.10 -10.03
CA GLN A 197 20.55 18.56 -10.03
C GLN A 197 21.49 19.19 -11.07
N TRP A 198 22.70 18.66 -11.22
CA TRP A 198 23.71 19.20 -12.14
C TRP A 198 23.77 18.48 -13.50
N SER A 199 22.87 17.52 -13.73
CA SER A 199 22.82 16.78 -14.99
C SER A 199 22.15 17.58 -16.09
N LYS A 200 22.77 17.61 -17.27
CA LYS A 200 22.27 18.31 -18.46
C LYS A 200 21.07 17.63 -19.13
N LYS A 201 20.65 16.44 -18.66
CA LYS A 201 19.57 15.67 -19.30
C LYS A 201 18.22 16.23 -18.85
N LYS A 202 17.30 16.46 -19.81
CA LYS A 202 15.94 16.98 -19.53
C LYS A 202 15.23 16.25 -18.38
N PHE A 203 15.27 14.92 -18.40
CA PHE A 203 14.59 14.07 -17.41
C PHE A 203 15.35 13.92 -16.09
N ALA A 204 16.49 14.59 -15.90
CA ALA A 204 17.18 14.57 -14.62
C ALA A 204 16.37 15.31 -13.54
N ALA A 205 15.66 16.39 -13.90
CA ALA A 205 14.79 17.12 -12.99
C ALA A 205 13.65 16.25 -12.44
N GLU A 206 12.95 15.51 -13.31
CA GLU A 206 11.90 14.56 -12.90
C GLU A 206 12.47 13.42 -12.04
N VAL A 207 13.66 12.93 -12.40
CA VAL A 207 14.33 11.89 -11.60
C VAL A 207 14.74 12.40 -10.22
N LYS A 208 15.18 13.66 -10.10
CA LYS A 208 15.50 14.30 -8.83
C LYS A 208 14.26 14.35 -7.93
N TYR A 209 13.13 14.82 -8.46
CA TYR A 209 11.86 14.88 -7.74
C TYR A 209 11.47 13.52 -7.16
N HIS A 210 11.53 12.46 -7.97
CA HIS A 210 11.19 11.11 -7.48
C HIS A 210 12.22 10.52 -6.50
N LEU A 211 13.46 11.03 -6.47
CA LEU A 211 14.43 10.65 -5.44
C LEU A 211 14.14 11.34 -4.11
N GLU A 212 13.71 12.60 -4.15
CA GLU A 212 13.26 13.34 -2.96
C GLU A 212 11.99 12.70 -2.37
N GLU A 213 10.99 12.43 -3.21
CA GLU A 213 9.77 11.71 -2.84
C GLU A 213 10.09 10.33 -2.24
N ALA A 214 10.98 9.55 -2.87
CA ALA A 214 11.40 8.25 -2.34
C ALA A 214 12.11 8.37 -0.99
N ARG A 215 12.93 9.41 -0.80
CA ARG A 215 13.62 9.67 0.48
C ARG A 215 12.60 9.90 1.57
N ASP A 216 11.64 10.77 1.33
CA ASP A 216 10.65 11.18 2.32
C ASP A 216 9.71 10.00 2.64
N MET A 217 9.27 9.23 1.63
CA MET A 217 8.52 7.98 1.85
C MET A 217 9.34 6.93 2.62
N ALA A 218 10.65 6.84 2.41
CA ALA A 218 11.49 5.87 3.12
C ALA A 218 11.60 6.22 4.60
N VAL A 219 11.78 7.51 4.92
CA VAL A 219 11.81 8.01 6.29
C VAL A 219 10.44 7.77 6.95
N VAL A 220 9.35 8.17 6.31
CA VAL A 220 8.00 8.13 6.91
C VAL A 220 7.45 6.71 7.01
N GLN A 221 7.48 5.92 5.94
CA GLN A 221 6.83 4.59 5.90
C GLN A 221 7.69 3.50 6.55
N ARG A 222 9.02 3.57 6.39
CA ARG A 222 9.94 2.51 6.79
C ARG A 222 10.85 2.92 7.95
N GLY A 223 10.84 4.19 8.36
CA GLY A 223 11.69 4.67 9.45
C GLY A 223 13.18 4.67 9.08
N MET A 224 13.50 4.92 7.81
CA MET A 224 14.89 4.89 7.35
C MET A 224 15.64 6.19 7.65
N GLY A 225 16.97 6.14 7.79
CA GLY A 225 17.81 7.35 7.89
C GLY A 225 17.78 8.11 9.23
N LEU A 226 17.15 7.55 10.27
CA LEU A 226 16.98 8.21 11.57
C LEU A 226 18.14 7.98 12.57
N GLY A 227 19.13 7.15 12.24
CA GLY A 227 20.18 6.77 13.19
C GLY A 227 21.07 7.92 13.65
N LYS A 228 21.24 8.97 12.83
CA LYS A 228 22.01 10.17 13.21
C LYS A 228 21.42 10.90 14.42
N VAL A 229 20.10 11.00 14.46
CA VAL A 229 19.38 11.69 15.54
C VAL A 229 19.35 10.83 16.80
N ASN A 230 19.29 9.51 16.63
CA ASN A 230 19.28 8.56 17.73
C ASN A 230 20.67 8.31 18.35
N GLY A 231 21.75 8.75 17.70
CA GLY A 231 23.13 8.51 18.15
C GLY A 231 23.69 7.14 17.75
N ASP A 232 23.05 6.43 16.81
CA ASP A 232 23.50 5.13 16.27
C ASP A 232 24.67 5.29 15.26
N LEU A 233 25.66 6.10 15.63
CA LEU A 233 26.89 6.28 14.88
C LEU A 233 27.85 5.15 15.22
N LEU A 234 28.56 4.63 14.22
CA LEU A 234 29.61 3.65 14.48
C LEU A 234 30.83 4.37 15.04
N ASP A 235 31.31 3.98 16.22
CA ASP A 235 32.53 4.53 16.83
C ASP A 235 33.75 4.45 15.91
N LYS A 236 33.78 3.41 15.05
CA LYS A 236 34.80 3.23 14.02
C LYS A 236 34.14 3.10 12.65
N PRO A 237 34.50 3.95 11.67
CA PRO A 237 33.96 3.86 10.33
C PRO A 237 34.36 2.53 9.70
N ARG A 238 33.39 1.82 9.12
CA ARG A 238 33.62 0.52 8.50
C ARG A 238 33.98 0.70 7.03
N LYS A 239 35.12 0.12 6.62
CA LYS A 239 35.55 0.07 5.22
C LYS A 239 34.90 -1.12 4.54
N VAL A 240 34.08 -0.86 3.53
CA VAL A 240 33.39 -1.90 2.78
C VAL A 240 33.70 -1.73 1.30
N GLN A 241 33.94 -2.84 0.62
CA GLN A 241 34.09 -2.86 -0.83
C GLN A 241 32.72 -3.08 -1.48
N THR A 242 32.37 -2.22 -2.43
CA THR A 242 31.16 -2.39 -3.25
C THR A 242 31.36 -3.52 -4.26
N LYS A 243 30.28 -4.10 -4.79
CA LYS A 243 30.33 -5.05 -5.91
C LYS A 243 31.18 -4.59 -7.10
N ASP A 244 31.21 -3.29 -7.36
CA ASP A 244 32.01 -2.68 -8.44
C ASP A 244 33.50 -2.48 -8.08
N GLY A 245 33.93 -2.94 -6.90
CA GLY A 245 35.31 -2.86 -6.42
C GLY A 245 35.69 -1.56 -5.71
N LYS A 246 34.81 -0.56 -5.67
CA LYS A 246 35.04 0.73 -4.98
C LYS A 246 34.98 0.57 -3.47
N TRP A 247 36.01 1.07 -2.78
CA TRP A 247 36.03 1.17 -1.32
C TRP A 247 35.22 2.37 -0.84
N ILE A 248 34.33 2.13 0.12
CA ILE A 248 33.49 3.15 0.75
C ILE A 248 33.64 3.03 2.27
N GLU A 249 33.78 4.16 2.93
CA GLU A 249 33.81 4.24 4.39
C GLU A 249 32.41 4.61 4.89
N ILE A 250 31.83 3.74 5.73
CA ILE A 250 30.48 3.90 6.28
C ILE A 250 30.62 4.32 7.74
N ALA A 251 30.34 5.60 8.02
CA ALA A 251 30.19 6.13 9.38
C ALA A 251 28.77 5.87 9.92
N ASP A 252 27.75 6.15 9.09
CA ASP A 252 26.34 5.98 9.44
C ASP A 252 25.76 4.71 8.80
N PRO A 253 25.40 3.68 9.57
CA PRO A 253 24.85 2.43 9.02
C PRO A 253 23.42 2.60 8.50
N THR A 254 22.71 3.63 8.95
CA THR A 254 21.31 3.91 8.57
C THR A 254 21.19 4.81 7.34
N ARG A 255 22.32 5.26 6.77
CA ARG A 255 22.33 6.16 5.60
C ARG A 255 21.68 5.50 4.39
N LEU A 256 20.81 6.27 3.74
CA LEU A 256 20.08 5.85 2.55
C LEU A 256 20.99 5.79 1.32
N TYR A 257 20.85 4.72 0.54
CA TYR A 257 21.48 4.63 -0.77
C TYR A 257 20.56 3.92 -1.79
N VAL A 258 20.86 4.14 -3.07
CA VAL A 258 20.10 3.55 -4.18
C VAL A 258 20.69 2.17 -4.47
N ALA A 259 20.10 1.12 -3.89
CA ALA A 259 20.59 -0.24 -4.07
C ALA A 259 20.39 -0.75 -5.50
N GLN A 260 19.20 -0.55 -6.06
CA GLN A 260 18.88 -0.93 -7.42
C GLN A 260 18.07 0.17 -8.10
N SER A 261 18.33 0.37 -9.39
CA SER A 261 17.49 1.25 -10.20
C SER A 261 17.35 0.68 -11.61
N TRP A 262 16.10 0.64 -12.08
CA TRP A 262 15.77 0.16 -13.42
C TRP A 262 14.59 0.93 -13.98
N VAL A 263 14.33 0.72 -15.28
CA VAL A 263 13.31 1.46 -16.02
C VAL A 263 12.32 0.49 -16.64
N GLY A 264 11.04 0.74 -16.43
CA GLY A 264 9.94 0.03 -17.05
C GLY A 264 9.37 0.79 -18.25
N ARG A 265 8.89 0.05 -19.26
CA ARG A 265 8.12 0.62 -20.37
C ARG A 265 6.67 0.83 -19.92
N GLY A 266 6.13 2.01 -20.19
CA GLY A 266 4.72 2.34 -20.01
C GLY A 266 3.90 2.16 -21.29
N PRO A 267 2.60 2.46 -21.24
CA PRO A 267 1.75 2.48 -22.43
C PRO A 267 2.27 3.51 -23.45
N TRP A 268 2.05 3.24 -24.73
CA TRP A 268 2.35 4.20 -25.80
C TRP A 268 1.45 5.41 -25.66
N ARG A 269 2.02 6.61 -25.69
CA ARG A 269 1.25 7.86 -25.55
C ARG A 269 0.53 8.24 -26.83
N GLY A 270 1.11 7.87 -27.96
CA GLY A 270 0.56 8.15 -29.28
C GLY A 270 1.28 7.38 -30.36
N LYS A 271 0.64 7.33 -31.52
CA LYS A 271 1.22 6.83 -32.77
C LYS A 271 1.03 7.89 -33.83
N GLU A 272 2.04 8.12 -34.63
CA GLU A 272 2.07 9.13 -35.68
C GLU A 272 2.52 8.48 -36.99
N LEU A 273 1.85 8.84 -38.10
CA LEU A 273 2.23 8.36 -39.42
C LEU A 273 3.41 9.17 -39.94
N ASP A 274 4.49 8.48 -40.31
CA ASP A 274 5.71 9.06 -40.86
C ASP A 274 5.70 8.88 -42.39
N TYR A 275 5.32 9.94 -43.11
CA TYR A 275 5.25 9.93 -44.56
C TYR A 275 6.64 10.07 -45.17
N LYS A 276 7.04 9.09 -45.97
CA LYS A 276 8.34 9.03 -46.65
C LYS A 276 8.18 9.16 -48.16
N GLY A 277 9.30 9.38 -48.84
CA GLY A 277 9.33 9.40 -50.31
C GLY A 277 8.86 8.08 -50.93
N ARG A 278 8.37 8.14 -52.17
CA ARG A 278 7.92 6.99 -52.98
C ARG A 278 6.74 6.22 -52.36
N GLY A 279 5.79 6.92 -51.74
CA GLY A 279 4.57 6.31 -51.17
C GLY A 279 4.81 5.40 -49.97
N ARG A 280 6.02 5.42 -49.38
CA ARG A 280 6.33 4.63 -48.18
C ARG A 280 5.81 5.37 -46.95
N MET A 281 5.32 4.62 -45.97
CA MET A 281 4.86 5.17 -44.70
C MET A 281 5.32 4.30 -43.53
N GLY A 282 5.79 4.95 -42.47
CA GLY A 282 6.15 4.34 -41.19
C GLY A 282 5.19 4.75 -40.08
N ILE A 283 5.31 4.13 -38.92
CA ILE A 283 4.59 4.53 -37.70
C ILE A 283 5.61 4.90 -36.63
N ILE A 284 5.65 6.16 -36.25
CA ILE A 284 6.40 6.63 -35.09
C ILE A 284 5.54 6.39 -33.84
N GLN A 285 6.11 5.71 -32.85
CA GLN A 285 5.43 5.44 -31.59
C GLN A 285 6.03 6.32 -30.49
N HIS A 286 5.20 7.14 -29.86
CA HIS A 286 5.61 8.03 -28.78
C HIS A 286 5.64 7.25 -27.46
N PRO A 287 6.83 6.96 -26.90
CA PRO A 287 6.93 6.12 -25.71
C PRO A 287 6.48 6.88 -24.45
N SER A 288 6.08 6.10 -23.45
CA SER A 288 6.03 6.50 -22.05
C SER A 288 6.85 5.52 -21.23
N THR A 289 7.48 5.96 -20.14
CA THR A 289 8.26 5.09 -19.26
C THR A 289 8.13 5.47 -17.80
N SER A 290 8.16 4.46 -16.94
CA SER A 290 8.27 4.66 -15.49
C SER A 290 9.66 4.22 -15.03
N LYS A 291 10.18 4.88 -14.01
CA LYS A 291 11.38 4.47 -13.30
C LYS A 291 10.97 3.74 -12.03
N LEU A 292 11.67 2.64 -11.76
CA LEU A 292 11.59 1.92 -10.51
C LEU A 292 12.93 2.07 -9.81
N SER A 293 12.90 2.59 -8.59
CA SER A 293 14.08 2.67 -7.73
C SER A 293 13.78 1.94 -6.44
N GLN A 294 14.63 0.98 -6.12
CA GLN A 294 14.62 0.33 -4.83
C GLN A 294 15.70 1.00 -3.97
N ALA A 295 15.24 1.75 -2.98
CA ALA A 295 16.09 2.30 -1.93
C ALA A 295 16.15 1.29 -0.80
N ASN A 296 17.35 0.85 -0.43
CA ASN A 296 17.54 -0.06 0.70
C ASN A 296 18.32 0.66 1.79
N ILE A 297 17.97 0.36 3.03
CA ILE A 297 18.96 0.29 4.10
C ILE A 297 19.51 -1.12 4.07
N VAL A 298 20.75 -1.25 3.63
CA VAL A 298 21.49 -2.49 3.91
C VAL A 298 22.18 -2.31 5.25
N PRO A 299 21.86 -3.11 6.28
CA PRO A 299 22.79 -3.28 7.38
C PRO A 299 24.07 -3.91 6.82
N LEU A 300 25.19 -3.37 7.30
CA LEU A 300 26.62 -3.60 7.04
C LEU A 300 27.16 -4.96 6.54
N ASN A 301 26.36 -6.02 6.42
CA ASN A 301 26.85 -7.36 6.07
C ASN A 301 26.61 -7.78 4.60
N GLN A 302 25.95 -6.98 3.75
CA GLN A 302 25.58 -7.43 2.39
C GLN A 302 26.10 -6.63 1.21
N MET A 303 26.93 -5.60 1.42
CA MET A 303 27.69 -5.01 0.31
C MET A 303 28.77 -5.96 -0.27
N ILE A 304 28.96 -7.16 0.33
CA ILE A 304 30.05 -8.13 0.05
C ILE A 304 29.59 -9.32 -0.83
N GLN A 305 28.56 -9.21 -1.68
CA GLN A 305 28.22 -10.28 -2.66
C GLN A 305 27.90 -9.79 -4.06
#